data_AF-A0A6H0SI80-F1
#
_entry.id   AF-A0A6H0SI80-F1
#
_cell.length_a   1.000
_cell.length_b   1.000
_cell.length_c   1.000
_cell.angle_alpha   90.00
_cell.angle_beta   90.00
_cell.angle_gamma   90.00
#
_symmetry.space_group_name_H-M   'P 1'
#
loop_
_entity.id
_entity.type
_entity.pdbx_description
1 polymer ?
#
loop_
_entity_poly.entity_id
_entity_poly.type
_entity_poly.pdbx_seq_one_letter_code
_entity_poly.pdbx_strand_id
1 'polypeptide(L)'
;MSQTKKVFLINDATIKKNENRLELYEDIKSVFTEQDNLLACINRGVLVEELADLTPMQGPDNVASIIIRWLHSPESCTSREIKIDGNSKYQCQLTIETENYISYLRICKDSKPILQAVAVYADVCSLLEINPKVRLRDNNDEGTILVAPEYRIAHFSDREKICIEDIPAGLVIKQIISDITDKFDSNLEEEDPISANLKTLAQPMAQRGLLNILRSSEILNGKIMTYRDLWGIFARCIIGDLADSVTANPDMSLESILGREIRTFDEAKRMAALRFSEALFDSSFFGRQEETNSKTHPVLKMTRTVDPIRDSKSTSNNAGEQQISIAYCVSEAFSHASTSTSPLRYLLNNDLANCVELVTDFDRLVDVLYTEYISKESCKSNDVRKAISWYSRYLTRLFSLFLGVPAFREEIDTWTDAWNSSSILPSNLKEGLNAILIPNRDPENWNSKRLMPILDSRTLPVIGNTRNPKFAINADHVDLKTRRSGEELFLILEEKNEVVEEIVLDFPLVREALASSKRYPGLTELSSVAAPRIERFRSTRLSSADWSNKQLVIAHGNTDTEFLIRKAKKR
;
A
#
# COMPACT_ATOMS: atom_id res chain seq x y z
N MET A 1 18.46 -45.95 11.67
CA MET A 1 17.24 -45.57 10.92
C MET A 1 16.94 -44.12 11.27
N SER A 2 17.01 -43.21 10.30
CA SER A 2 16.66 -41.80 10.50
C SER A 2 15.16 -41.72 10.79
N GLN A 3 14.79 -41.41 12.04
CA GLN A 3 13.40 -41.10 12.39
C GLN A 3 13.02 -39.81 11.65
N THR A 4 12.09 -39.90 10.71
CA THR A 4 11.55 -38.73 10.03
C THR A 4 10.81 -37.89 11.06
N LYS A 5 11.41 -36.79 11.52
CA LYS A 5 10.74 -35.84 12.43
C LYS A 5 9.54 -35.23 11.73
N LYS A 6 8.40 -35.09 12.42
CA LYS A 6 7.23 -34.43 11.83
C LYS A 6 7.43 -32.92 11.89
N VAL A 7 6.66 -32.21 11.07
CA VAL A 7 6.55 -30.75 11.12
C VAL A 7 5.17 -30.42 11.67
N PHE A 8 5.14 -29.65 12.75
CA PHE A 8 3.92 -29.15 13.37
C PHE A 8 3.69 -27.71 12.94
N LEU A 9 2.53 -27.43 12.35
CA LEU A 9 2.12 -26.10 11.90
C LEU A 9 1.28 -25.42 12.99
N ILE A 10 1.75 -24.26 13.48
CA ILE A 10 1.03 -23.41 14.42
C ILE A 10 0.67 -22.09 13.73
N ASN A 11 -0.62 -21.78 13.68
CA ASN A 11 -1.16 -20.48 13.35
C ASN A 11 -2.40 -20.20 14.22
N ASP A 12 -2.94 -18.99 14.14
CA ASP A 12 -4.13 -18.58 14.91
C ASP A 12 -5.33 -19.54 14.79
N ALA A 13 -5.48 -20.24 13.68
CA ALA A 13 -6.57 -21.19 13.45
C ALA A 13 -6.26 -22.62 13.96
N THR A 14 -4.98 -22.96 14.18
CA THR A 14 -4.56 -24.28 14.66
C THR A 14 -4.17 -24.31 16.13
N ILE A 15 -4.02 -23.15 16.78
CA ILE A 15 -3.82 -23.06 18.24
C ILE A 15 -4.99 -23.74 18.95
N LYS A 16 -4.69 -24.72 19.82
CA LYS A 16 -5.71 -25.49 20.52
C LYS A 16 -6.32 -24.67 21.64
N LYS A 17 -7.63 -24.46 21.53
CA LYS A 17 -8.39 -23.81 22.60
C LYS A 17 -8.46 -24.71 23.83
N ASN A 18 -7.92 -24.22 24.94
CA ASN A 18 -7.93 -24.90 26.22
C ASN A 18 -8.58 -23.99 27.27
N GLU A 19 -9.03 -24.54 28.39
CA GLU A 19 -9.60 -23.72 29.48
C GLU A 19 -8.55 -22.80 30.15
N ASN A 20 -7.25 -22.99 29.83
CA ASN A 20 -6.14 -22.19 30.33
C ASN A 20 -5.79 -21.05 29.38
N ARG A 21 -5.36 -19.91 29.93
CA ARG A 21 -4.94 -18.69 29.19
C ARG A 21 -3.63 -18.82 28.38
N LEU A 22 -3.01 -19.99 28.31
CA LEU A 22 -1.67 -20.20 27.73
C LEU A 22 -1.68 -21.31 26.68
N GLU A 23 -2.51 -21.11 25.67
CA GLU A 23 -2.80 -22.09 24.63
C GLU A 23 -1.60 -22.32 23.72
N LEU A 24 -0.94 -21.23 23.28
CA LEU A 24 0.22 -21.28 22.42
C LEU A 24 1.44 -21.89 23.15
N TYR A 25 1.61 -21.54 24.43
CA TYR A 25 2.67 -22.11 25.26
C TYR A 25 2.57 -23.62 25.37
N GLU A 26 1.38 -24.17 25.63
CA GLU A 26 1.19 -25.62 25.74
C GLU A 26 1.37 -26.33 24.38
N ASP A 27 0.92 -25.73 23.28
CA ASP A 27 1.18 -26.27 21.95
C ASP A 27 2.69 -26.32 21.64
N ILE A 28 3.44 -25.24 21.90
CA ILE A 28 4.91 -25.22 21.70
C ILE A 28 5.62 -26.22 22.61
N LYS A 29 5.20 -26.32 23.88
CA LYS A 29 5.74 -27.27 24.84
C LYS A 29 5.51 -28.72 24.40
N SER A 30 4.37 -29.03 23.79
CA SER A 30 4.08 -30.34 23.21
C SER A 30 5.02 -30.67 22.04
N VAL A 31 5.21 -29.73 21.10
CA VAL A 31 6.13 -29.88 19.96
C VAL A 31 7.56 -30.17 20.43
N PHE A 32 8.03 -29.43 21.44
CA PHE A 32 9.36 -29.66 22.00
C PHE A 32 9.49 -31.02 22.68
N THR A 33 8.47 -31.44 23.44
CA THR A 33 8.47 -32.74 24.15
C THR A 33 8.47 -33.90 23.17
N GLU A 34 7.75 -33.77 22.05
CA GLU A 34 7.67 -34.76 20.97
C GLU A 34 8.89 -34.73 20.04
N GLN A 35 9.76 -33.70 20.16
CA GLN A 35 10.92 -33.44 19.29
C GLN A 35 10.56 -33.27 17.81
N ASP A 36 9.36 -32.75 17.55
CA ASP A 36 8.91 -32.38 16.22
C ASP A 36 9.48 -31.01 15.83
N ASN A 37 9.56 -30.75 14.52
CA ASN A 37 9.92 -29.44 13.99
C ASN A 37 8.70 -28.50 14.01
N LEU A 38 8.93 -27.20 14.10
CA LEU A 38 7.89 -26.18 14.18
C LEU A 38 7.87 -25.30 12.93
N LEU A 39 6.68 -25.08 12.37
CA LEU A 39 6.39 -24.00 11.43
C LEU A 39 5.34 -23.10 12.07
N ALA A 40 5.68 -21.84 12.33
CA ALA A 40 4.84 -20.88 13.01
C ALA A 40 4.48 -19.71 12.08
N CYS A 41 3.21 -19.32 12.08
CA CYS A 41 2.70 -18.09 11.45
C CYS A 41 1.58 -17.56 12.36
N ILE A 42 1.96 -16.76 13.34
CA ILE A 42 1.10 -16.36 14.46
C ILE A 42 0.98 -14.84 14.46
N ASN A 43 -0.24 -14.33 14.63
CA ASN A 43 -0.45 -12.89 14.71
C ASN A 43 0.24 -12.29 15.94
N ARG A 44 0.82 -11.10 15.78
CA ARG A 44 1.52 -10.40 16.88
C ARG A 44 0.65 -10.16 18.12
N GLY A 45 -0.66 -9.95 17.93
CA GLY A 45 -1.61 -9.78 19.04
C GLY A 45 -1.64 -10.98 19.97
N VAL A 46 -1.70 -12.20 19.41
CA VAL A 46 -1.65 -13.45 20.18
C VAL A 46 -0.34 -13.55 20.96
N LEU A 47 0.79 -13.21 20.32
CA LEU A 47 2.10 -13.24 20.99
C LEU A 47 2.19 -12.25 22.15
N VAL A 48 1.61 -11.05 22.02
CA VAL A 48 1.59 -10.04 23.09
C VAL A 48 0.72 -10.50 24.27
N GLU A 49 -0.45 -11.06 23.99
CA GLU A 49 -1.35 -11.62 25.02
C GLU A 49 -0.67 -12.76 25.78
N GLU A 50 -0.09 -13.72 25.05
CA GLU A 50 0.61 -14.87 25.64
C GLU A 50 1.82 -14.42 26.48
N LEU A 51 2.59 -13.42 26.00
CA LEU A 51 3.72 -12.85 26.74
C LEU A 51 3.30 -12.15 28.03
N ALA A 52 2.13 -11.51 28.05
CA ALA A 52 1.61 -10.85 29.24
C ALA A 52 1.18 -11.85 30.31
N ASP A 53 0.65 -13.00 29.90
CA ASP A 53 0.17 -14.06 30.78
C ASP A 53 1.26 -15.06 31.23
N LEU A 54 2.47 -15.00 30.64
CA LEU A 54 3.62 -15.78 31.08
C LEU A 54 4.07 -15.35 32.49
N THR A 55 3.77 -16.21 33.48
CA THR A 55 4.05 -15.95 34.91
C THR A 55 5.50 -16.27 35.29
N PRO A 56 6.04 -15.67 36.38
CA PRO A 56 7.37 -16.00 36.92
C PRO A 56 7.54 -17.48 37.30
N MET A 57 6.44 -18.20 37.59
CA MET A 57 6.47 -19.62 37.97
C MET A 57 6.75 -20.57 36.79
N GLN A 58 6.56 -20.13 35.54
CA GLN A 58 6.90 -20.92 34.34
C GLN A 58 8.38 -20.83 33.96
N GLY A 59 9.15 -20.01 34.68
CA GLY A 59 10.59 -19.84 34.51
C GLY A 59 10.95 -19.05 33.23
N PRO A 60 11.81 -18.03 33.31
CA PRO A 60 12.31 -17.33 32.12
C PRO A 60 13.14 -18.24 31.18
N ASP A 61 13.57 -19.41 31.67
CA ASP A 61 14.45 -20.35 30.98
C ASP A 61 13.72 -21.59 30.42
N ASN A 62 12.38 -21.58 30.40
CA ASN A 62 11.61 -22.63 29.73
C ASN A 62 11.64 -22.45 28.20
N VAL A 63 11.85 -23.55 27.46
CA VAL A 63 11.93 -23.56 25.99
C VAL A 63 10.71 -22.95 25.32
N ALA A 64 9.50 -23.24 25.81
CA ALA A 64 8.29 -22.67 25.22
C ALA A 64 8.24 -21.14 25.40
N SER A 65 8.58 -20.65 26.58
CA SER A 65 8.71 -19.20 26.86
C SER A 65 9.76 -18.53 25.98
N ILE A 66 10.88 -19.21 25.73
CA ILE A 66 11.95 -18.72 24.85
C ILE A 66 11.49 -18.65 23.40
N ILE A 67 10.80 -19.67 22.91
CA ILE A 67 10.26 -19.69 21.55
C ILE A 67 9.21 -18.59 21.38
N ILE A 68 8.31 -18.37 22.36
CA ILE A 68 7.33 -17.27 22.30
C ILE A 68 8.03 -15.90 22.24
N ARG A 69 9.06 -15.69 23.07
CA ARG A 69 9.85 -14.44 23.02
C ARG A 69 10.59 -14.27 21.71
N TRP A 70 11.14 -15.35 21.16
CA TRP A 70 11.77 -15.36 19.84
C TRP A 70 10.77 -15.04 18.73
N LEU A 71 9.58 -15.64 18.74
CA LEU A 71 8.51 -15.36 17.79
C LEU A 71 8.06 -13.89 17.85
N HIS A 72 8.05 -13.27 19.03
CA HIS A 72 7.69 -11.87 19.20
C HIS A 72 8.81 -10.91 18.78
N SER A 73 10.07 -11.22 19.08
CA SER A 73 11.22 -10.35 18.82
C SER A 73 12.49 -11.16 18.57
N PRO A 74 12.68 -11.67 17.34
CA PRO A 74 13.82 -12.53 16.99
C PRO A 74 15.17 -11.86 17.32
N GLU A 75 15.29 -10.56 17.01
CA GLU A 75 16.51 -9.77 17.22
C GLU A 75 16.89 -9.58 18.69
N SER A 76 15.90 -9.66 19.60
CA SER A 76 16.13 -9.49 21.04
C SER A 76 16.66 -10.76 21.70
N CYS A 77 16.58 -11.90 21.01
CA CYS A 77 17.11 -13.17 21.48
C CYS A 77 18.59 -13.27 21.09
N THR A 78 19.49 -12.87 22.00
CA THR A 78 20.91 -13.20 21.81
C THR A 78 21.15 -14.70 21.92
N SER A 79 22.14 -15.23 21.20
CA SER A 79 22.59 -16.62 21.33
C SER A 79 23.04 -16.87 22.77
N ARG A 80 22.13 -17.35 23.61
CA ARG A 80 22.39 -17.66 25.01
C ARG A 80 22.47 -19.18 25.15
N GLU A 81 23.46 -19.65 25.90
CA GLU A 81 23.38 -20.98 26.50
C GLU A 81 22.24 -20.93 27.53
N ILE A 82 21.08 -21.47 27.16
CA ILE A 82 19.97 -21.62 28.09
C ILE A 82 20.16 -22.93 28.85
N LYS A 83 20.22 -22.84 30.19
CA LYS A 83 20.17 -23.99 31.08
C LYS A 83 18.71 -24.30 31.41
N ILE A 84 18.17 -25.33 30.78
CA ILE A 84 16.78 -25.75 31.01
C ILE A 84 16.75 -26.69 32.23
N ASP A 85 16.21 -26.17 33.33
CA ASP A 85 15.82 -26.74 34.63
C ASP A 85 16.75 -27.72 35.39
N GLY A 86 17.23 -27.24 36.55
CA GLY A 86 17.15 -27.89 37.87
C GLY A 86 17.91 -29.19 38.19
N ASN A 87 18.11 -30.09 37.23
CA ASN A 87 18.83 -31.35 37.42
C ASN A 87 19.61 -31.68 36.14
N SER A 88 20.72 -30.96 35.93
CA SER A 88 21.87 -31.32 35.09
C SER A 88 21.58 -32.14 33.81
N LYS A 89 21.54 -31.50 32.61
CA LYS A 89 22.10 -32.01 31.31
C LYS A 89 21.71 -31.25 30.01
N TYR A 90 21.32 -29.98 30.03
CA TYR A 90 20.97 -29.27 28.79
C TYR A 90 21.76 -27.95 28.66
N GLN A 91 22.79 -27.95 27.81
CA GLN A 91 23.31 -26.74 27.17
C GLN A 91 22.69 -26.67 25.78
N CYS A 92 21.76 -25.74 25.58
CA CYS A 92 21.17 -25.49 24.28
C CYS A 92 21.85 -24.30 23.61
N GLN A 93 22.38 -24.52 22.41
CA GLN A 93 22.85 -23.46 21.53
C GLN A 93 21.70 -23.01 20.65
N LEU A 94 21.53 -21.69 20.55
CA LEU A 94 20.50 -21.00 19.80
C LEU A 94 21.14 -20.31 18.59
N THR A 95 20.77 -20.72 17.38
CA THR A 95 21.13 -20.01 16.14
C THR A 95 19.87 -19.37 15.57
N ILE A 96 19.93 -18.06 15.37
CA ILE A 96 18.85 -17.28 14.76
C ILE A 96 19.35 -16.68 13.44
N GLU A 97 18.63 -16.98 12.37
CA GLU A 97 18.78 -16.33 11.08
C GLU A 97 17.46 -15.63 10.77
N THR A 98 17.50 -14.32 10.59
CA THR A 98 16.29 -13.50 10.45
C THR A 98 16.41 -12.63 9.20
N GLU A 99 15.41 -12.76 8.34
CA GLU A 99 15.00 -11.72 7.41
C GLU A 99 13.73 -11.06 7.94
N ASN A 100 13.37 -9.89 7.40
CA ASN A 100 12.20 -9.14 7.87
C ASN A 100 10.90 -9.97 7.93
N TYR A 101 10.77 -10.98 7.06
CA TYR A 101 9.55 -11.76 6.87
C TYR A 101 9.65 -13.24 7.28
N ILE A 102 10.84 -13.69 7.67
CA ILE A 102 11.05 -15.07 8.11
C ILE A 102 12.17 -15.14 9.14
N SER A 103 11.99 -15.97 10.16
CA SER A 103 13.03 -16.27 11.13
C SER A 103 13.20 -17.77 11.25
N TYR A 104 14.44 -18.20 11.40
CA TYR A 104 14.79 -19.58 11.67
C TYR A 104 15.43 -19.67 13.06
N LEU A 105 14.99 -20.65 13.84
CA LEU A 105 15.51 -20.97 15.15
C LEU A 105 15.92 -22.44 15.16
N ARG A 106 17.14 -22.69 15.64
CA ARG A 106 17.60 -24.04 15.93
C ARG A 106 17.95 -24.18 17.39
N ILE A 107 17.44 -25.25 18.02
CA ILE A 107 17.81 -25.65 19.37
C ILE A 107 18.59 -26.98 19.27
N CYS A 108 19.83 -26.96 19.73
CA CYS A 108 20.72 -28.12 19.76
C CYS A 108 20.89 -28.69 21.17
N LYS A 109 21.16 -29.99 21.27
CA LYS A 109 21.63 -30.68 22.49
C LYS A 109 22.87 -31.49 22.11
N ASP A 110 23.99 -31.28 22.80
CA ASP A 110 25.27 -31.94 22.50
C ASP A 110 25.63 -31.88 20.99
N SER A 111 25.46 -30.69 20.40
CA SER A 111 25.61 -30.40 18.97
C SER A 111 24.65 -31.14 18.01
N LYS A 112 23.61 -31.82 18.52
CA LYS A 112 22.55 -32.44 17.71
C LYS A 112 21.28 -31.59 17.73
N PRO A 113 20.65 -31.29 16.57
CA PRO A 113 19.42 -30.52 16.53
C PRO A 113 18.25 -31.31 17.14
N ILE A 114 17.66 -30.78 18.22
CA ILE A 114 16.48 -31.35 18.87
C ILE A 114 15.19 -30.72 18.36
N LEU A 115 15.22 -29.42 18.03
CA LEU A 115 14.10 -28.68 17.45
C LEU A 115 14.64 -27.74 16.36
N GLN A 116 13.93 -27.71 15.23
CA GLN A 116 14.07 -26.66 14.23
C GLN A 116 12.72 -25.95 14.12
N ALA A 117 12.73 -24.62 14.23
CA ALA A 117 11.55 -23.78 14.14
C ALA A 117 11.73 -22.76 13.03
N VAL A 118 10.70 -22.58 12.20
CA VAL A 118 10.61 -21.53 11.19
C VAL A 118 9.41 -20.68 11.54
N ALA A 119 9.59 -19.37 11.63
CA ALA A 119 8.53 -18.40 11.85
C ALA A 119 8.36 -17.55 10.59
N VAL A 120 7.14 -17.45 10.07
CA VAL A 120 6.79 -16.63 8.90
C VAL A 120 5.93 -15.46 9.36
N TYR A 121 6.34 -14.25 8.99
CA TYR A 121 5.62 -13.01 9.31
C TYR A 121 4.84 -12.56 8.08
N ALA A 122 3.58 -12.96 7.98
CA ALA A 122 2.74 -12.63 6.83
C ALA A 122 2.29 -11.15 6.80
N ASP A 123 2.45 -10.43 7.92
CA ASP A 123 2.06 -9.03 8.08
C ASP A 123 3.07 -8.04 7.51
N VAL A 124 4.25 -8.48 7.07
CA VAL A 124 5.30 -7.61 6.52
C VAL A 124 5.47 -7.70 5.00
N CYS A 125 4.83 -8.66 4.34
CA CYS A 125 4.91 -8.87 2.90
C CYS A 125 3.55 -8.64 2.26
N SER A 126 3.53 -7.93 1.15
CA SER A 126 2.31 -7.78 0.34
C SER A 126 2.00 -9.06 -0.41
N LEU A 127 0.72 -9.46 -0.42
CA LEU A 127 0.19 -10.53 -1.26
C LEU A 127 0.16 -10.16 -2.75
N LEU A 128 0.40 -8.88 -3.06
CA LEU A 128 0.42 -8.31 -4.40
C LEU A 128 1.86 -8.15 -4.93
N GLU A 129 2.88 -8.59 -4.20
CA GLU A 129 4.28 -8.63 -4.65
C GLU A 129 4.75 -10.04 -5.01
N ILE A 130 5.93 -10.14 -5.64
CA ILE A 130 6.54 -11.43 -5.97
C ILE A 130 6.84 -12.19 -4.68
N ASN A 131 6.37 -13.43 -4.60
CA ASN A 131 6.59 -14.28 -3.44
C ASN A 131 8.08 -14.61 -3.25
N PRO A 132 8.71 -14.26 -2.11
CA PRO A 132 10.11 -14.62 -1.88
C PRO A 132 10.29 -16.14 -1.76
N LYS A 133 11.22 -16.69 -2.55
CA LYS A 133 11.51 -18.13 -2.57
C LYS A 133 12.60 -18.48 -1.56
N VAL A 134 12.18 -18.97 -0.39
CA VAL A 134 13.08 -19.42 0.70
C VAL A 134 13.52 -20.87 0.48
N ARG A 135 14.78 -21.18 0.79
CA ARG A 135 15.33 -22.55 0.76
C ARG A 135 16.07 -22.87 2.06
N LEU A 136 15.99 -24.12 2.49
CA LEU A 136 16.87 -24.66 3.53
C LEU A 136 18.06 -25.34 2.85
N ARG A 137 19.28 -25.07 3.32
CA ARG A 137 20.52 -25.66 2.78
C ARG A 137 21.35 -26.24 3.92
N ASP A 138 21.86 -27.46 3.75
CA ASP A 138 22.82 -28.01 4.71
C ASP A 138 24.20 -27.35 4.53
N ASN A 139 24.71 -26.77 5.60
CA ASN A 139 26.09 -26.31 5.73
C ASN A 139 26.90 -27.37 6.50
N ASN A 140 28.05 -27.78 5.95
CA ASN A 140 28.84 -28.88 6.48
C ASN A 140 29.40 -28.60 7.89
N ASP A 141 29.60 -27.33 8.24
CA ASP A 141 30.17 -26.91 9.53
C ASP A 141 29.12 -26.35 10.52
N GLU A 142 27.98 -25.86 10.03
CA GLU A 142 26.97 -25.15 10.84
C GLU A 142 25.56 -25.76 10.76
N GLY A 143 25.37 -26.91 10.09
CA GLY A 143 24.07 -27.58 9.88
C GLY A 143 23.14 -26.84 8.90
N THR A 144 21.83 -27.12 8.95
CA THR A 144 20.82 -26.56 8.01
C THR A 144 20.59 -25.05 8.17
N ILE A 145 21.09 -24.23 7.25
CA ILE A 145 20.89 -22.77 7.20
C ILE A 145 19.65 -22.39 6.39
N LEU A 146 19.07 -21.24 6.71
CA LEU A 146 17.98 -20.60 5.99
C LEU A 146 18.56 -19.66 4.93
N VAL A 147 18.30 -19.95 3.66
CA VAL A 147 18.64 -19.06 2.55
C VAL A 147 17.35 -18.38 2.09
N ALA A 148 17.16 -17.16 2.59
CA ALA A 148 16.05 -16.29 2.25
C ALA A 148 16.59 -15.09 1.44
N PRO A 149 15.99 -14.75 0.28
CA PRO A 149 16.35 -13.52 -0.42
C PRO A 149 15.88 -12.30 0.37
N GLU A 150 16.52 -11.15 0.15
CA GLU A 150 15.98 -9.89 0.65
C GLU A 150 14.59 -9.64 0.04
N TYR A 151 13.64 -9.17 0.85
CA TYR A 151 12.34 -8.74 0.34
C TYR A 151 12.49 -7.60 -0.66
N ARG A 152 11.69 -7.59 -1.73
CA ARG A 152 11.73 -6.58 -2.80
C ARG A 152 10.32 -6.20 -3.25
N ILE A 153 10.10 -4.90 -3.38
CA ILE A 153 8.94 -4.30 -4.04
C ILE A 153 9.32 -4.03 -5.49
N ALA A 154 8.54 -4.51 -6.45
CA ALA A 154 8.83 -4.21 -7.85
C ALA A 154 8.64 -2.72 -8.16
N HIS A 155 9.50 -2.15 -9.02
CA HIS A 155 9.27 -0.83 -9.60
C HIS A 155 7.90 -0.79 -10.25
N PHE A 156 7.09 0.24 -9.95
CA PHE A 156 5.70 0.29 -10.40
C PHE A 156 5.59 0.22 -11.93
N SER A 157 6.46 0.96 -12.62
CA SER A 157 6.62 0.95 -14.08
C SER A 157 6.95 -0.43 -14.69
N ASP A 158 7.58 -1.34 -13.96
CA ASP A 158 7.96 -2.67 -14.45
C ASP A 158 6.94 -3.78 -14.13
N ARG A 159 5.89 -3.47 -13.36
CA ARG A 159 4.96 -4.49 -12.86
C ARG A 159 4.19 -5.23 -13.95
N GLU A 160 3.98 -4.60 -15.11
CA GLU A 160 3.33 -5.24 -16.26
C GLU A 160 4.09 -6.49 -16.77
N LYS A 161 5.39 -6.58 -16.47
CA LYS A 161 6.29 -7.68 -16.86
C LYS A 161 6.24 -8.85 -15.88
N ILE A 162 5.63 -8.68 -14.71
CA ILE A 162 5.57 -9.71 -13.67
C ILE A 162 4.57 -10.80 -14.07
N CYS A 163 4.98 -12.05 -13.89
CA CYS A 163 4.10 -13.20 -14.08
C CYS A 163 3.05 -13.25 -12.97
N ILE A 164 1.76 -13.42 -13.32
CA ILE A 164 0.66 -13.42 -12.34
C ILE A 164 0.85 -14.55 -11.32
N GLU A 165 1.42 -15.66 -11.76
CA GLU A 165 1.66 -16.87 -10.99
C GLU A 165 2.79 -16.73 -9.97
N ASP A 166 3.64 -15.71 -10.11
CA ASP A 166 4.65 -15.39 -9.09
C ASP A 166 4.09 -14.48 -7.98
N ILE A 167 2.88 -13.93 -8.16
CA ILE A 167 2.18 -13.09 -7.19
C ILE A 167 1.13 -13.94 -6.44
N PRO A 168 1.15 -14.03 -5.10
CA PRO A 168 0.18 -14.83 -4.33
C PRO A 168 -1.28 -14.51 -4.65
N ALA A 169 -1.66 -13.22 -4.65
CA ALA A 169 -3.01 -12.79 -5.01
C ALA A 169 -3.35 -13.09 -6.47
N GLY A 170 -2.35 -13.08 -7.36
CA GLY A 170 -2.48 -13.42 -8.77
C GLY A 170 -2.83 -14.90 -8.98
N LEU A 171 -2.17 -15.81 -8.26
CA LEU A 171 -2.52 -17.22 -8.24
C LEU A 171 -3.97 -17.43 -7.78
N VAL A 172 -4.37 -16.75 -6.70
CA VAL A 172 -5.71 -16.88 -6.12
C VAL A 172 -6.78 -16.42 -7.10
N ILE A 173 -6.67 -15.22 -7.68
CA ILE A 173 -7.68 -14.73 -8.63
C ILE A 173 -7.74 -15.59 -9.88
N LYS A 174 -6.59 -16.02 -10.42
CA LYS A 174 -6.54 -16.91 -11.59
C LYS A 174 -7.30 -18.21 -11.33
N GLN A 175 -7.08 -18.82 -10.16
CA GLN A 175 -7.75 -20.06 -9.80
C GLN A 175 -9.26 -19.86 -9.57
N ILE A 176 -9.66 -18.79 -8.87
CA ILE A 176 -11.08 -18.45 -8.68
C ILE A 176 -11.78 -18.29 -10.02
N ILE A 177 -11.20 -17.52 -10.96
CA ILE A 177 -11.82 -17.26 -12.25
C ILE A 177 -11.87 -18.53 -13.11
N SER A 178 -10.82 -19.37 -13.09
CA SER A 178 -10.85 -20.68 -13.77
C SER A 178 -11.96 -21.57 -13.20
N ASP A 179 -12.01 -21.73 -11.88
CA ASP A 179 -12.99 -22.60 -11.21
C ASP A 179 -14.44 -22.13 -11.43
N ILE A 180 -14.67 -20.82 -11.53
CA ILE A 180 -15.98 -20.25 -11.83
C ILE A 180 -16.32 -20.46 -13.29
N THR A 181 -15.41 -20.14 -14.21
CA THR A 181 -15.64 -20.24 -15.66
C THR A 181 -15.89 -21.69 -16.10
N ASP A 182 -15.20 -22.66 -15.49
CA ASP A 182 -15.39 -24.09 -15.76
C ASP A 182 -16.76 -24.61 -15.30
N LYS A 183 -17.37 -23.96 -14.30
CA LYS A 183 -18.67 -24.33 -13.72
C LYS A 183 -19.82 -23.50 -14.25
N PHE A 184 -19.55 -22.30 -14.77
CA PHE A 184 -20.58 -21.41 -15.30
C PHE A 184 -20.92 -21.83 -16.72
N ASP A 185 -22.15 -22.31 -16.87
CA ASP A 185 -22.71 -22.72 -18.15
C ASP A 185 -22.89 -21.53 -19.09
N SER A 186 -22.75 -21.78 -20.40
CA SER A 186 -22.79 -20.80 -21.51
C SER A 186 -24.12 -20.03 -21.70
N ASN A 187 -25.04 -20.11 -20.74
CA ASN A 187 -26.40 -19.57 -20.81
C ASN A 187 -26.56 -18.16 -20.22
N LEU A 188 -25.49 -17.50 -19.80
CA LEU A 188 -25.56 -16.08 -19.42
C LEU A 188 -25.70 -15.21 -20.67
N GLU A 189 -26.63 -14.26 -20.64
CA GLU A 189 -26.79 -13.27 -21.71
C GLU A 189 -25.46 -12.54 -21.94
N GLU A 190 -25.09 -12.32 -23.21
CA GLU A 190 -23.81 -11.69 -23.56
C GLU A 190 -23.71 -10.26 -23.03
N GLU A 191 -24.86 -9.62 -22.81
CA GLU A 191 -25.04 -8.26 -22.32
C GLU A 191 -25.14 -8.17 -20.79
N ASP A 192 -24.98 -9.28 -20.05
CA ASP A 192 -24.96 -9.24 -18.58
C ASP A 192 -23.61 -8.68 -18.06
N PRO A 193 -23.61 -7.65 -17.18
CA PRO A 193 -22.37 -7.12 -16.59
C PRO A 193 -21.58 -8.13 -15.74
N ILE A 194 -22.22 -9.15 -15.15
CA ILE A 194 -21.49 -10.19 -14.39
C ILE A 194 -20.75 -11.13 -15.36
N SER A 195 -21.43 -11.59 -16.41
CA SER A 195 -20.81 -12.29 -17.54
C SER A 195 -19.64 -11.49 -18.12
N ALA A 196 -19.82 -10.19 -18.31
CA ALA A 196 -18.77 -9.29 -18.76
C ALA A 196 -17.57 -9.23 -17.80
N ASN A 197 -17.79 -9.23 -16.48
CA ASN A 197 -16.70 -9.29 -15.50
C ASN A 197 -15.90 -10.58 -15.64
N LEU A 198 -16.56 -11.74 -15.74
CA LEU A 198 -15.88 -13.03 -15.89
C LEU A 198 -15.09 -13.11 -17.20
N LYS A 199 -15.70 -12.72 -18.33
CA LYS A 199 -15.03 -12.66 -19.65
C LYS A 199 -13.77 -11.80 -19.61
N THR A 200 -13.84 -10.61 -19.01
CA THR A 200 -12.69 -9.71 -18.88
C THR A 200 -11.66 -10.25 -17.89
N LEU A 201 -12.06 -10.72 -16.71
CA LEU A 201 -11.15 -11.24 -15.69
C LEU A 201 -10.49 -12.57 -16.08
N ALA A 202 -11.02 -13.30 -17.06
CA ALA A 202 -10.35 -14.45 -17.65
C ALA A 202 -9.08 -14.06 -18.44
N GLN A 203 -8.96 -12.78 -18.82
CA GLN A 203 -7.83 -12.28 -19.59
C GLN A 203 -6.66 -11.91 -18.68
N PRO A 204 -5.43 -12.40 -18.94
CA PRO A 204 -4.25 -12.10 -18.11
C PRO A 204 -3.97 -10.60 -17.98
N MET A 205 -4.23 -9.83 -19.03
CA MET A 205 -4.02 -8.38 -19.04
C MET A 205 -4.89 -7.68 -18.00
N ALA A 206 -6.18 -8.00 -17.93
CA ALA A 206 -7.10 -7.42 -16.94
C ALA A 206 -6.76 -7.87 -15.51
N GLN A 207 -6.33 -9.12 -15.32
CA GLN A 207 -5.87 -9.60 -14.01
C GLN A 207 -4.65 -8.81 -13.52
N ARG A 208 -3.64 -8.60 -14.37
CA ARG A 208 -2.48 -7.75 -14.03
C ARG A 208 -2.88 -6.32 -13.73
N GLY A 209 -3.75 -5.76 -14.57
CA GLY A 209 -4.27 -4.42 -14.38
C GLY A 209 -4.95 -4.25 -13.02
N LEU A 210 -5.82 -5.19 -12.65
CA LEU A 210 -6.45 -5.24 -11.34
C LEU A 210 -5.42 -5.32 -10.21
N LEU A 211 -4.47 -6.26 -10.26
CA LEU A 211 -3.44 -6.41 -9.23
C LEU A 211 -2.59 -5.14 -9.04
N ASN A 212 -2.30 -4.42 -10.14
CA ASN A 212 -1.60 -3.14 -10.08
C ASN A 212 -2.43 -2.04 -9.41
N ILE A 213 -3.74 -1.95 -9.69
CA ILE A 213 -4.65 -1.04 -8.97
C ILE A 213 -4.69 -1.38 -7.49
N LEU A 214 -4.79 -2.65 -7.12
CA LEU A 214 -4.82 -3.07 -5.72
C LEU A 214 -3.48 -2.77 -5.02
N ARG A 215 -2.36 -2.96 -5.72
CA ARG A 215 -1.04 -2.67 -5.14
C ARG A 215 -0.86 -1.17 -4.90
N SER A 216 -1.30 -0.37 -5.86
CA SER A 216 -1.37 1.08 -5.72
C SER A 216 -2.20 1.47 -4.51
N SER A 217 -3.31 0.77 -4.27
CA SER A 217 -4.17 1.02 -3.11
C SER A 217 -3.45 0.72 -1.79
N GLU A 218 -2.61 -0.31 -1.70
CA GLU A 218 -1.81 -0.55 -0.49
C GLU A 218 -0.85 0.60 -0.20
N ILE A 219 -0.14 1.07 -1.24
CA ILE A 219 0.85 2.14 -1.14
C ILE A 219 0.19 3.46 -0.73
N LEU A 220 -0.92 3.83 -1.38
CA LEU A 220 -1.65 5.08 -1.10
C LEU A 220 -2.22 5.10 0.32
N ASN A 221 -2.76 3.96 0.77
CA ASN A 221 -3.38 3.86 2.09
C ASN A 221 -2.37 3.54 3.21
N GLY A 222 -1.11 3.21 2.87
CA GLY A 222 -0.09 2.77 3.83
C GLY A 222 -0.50 1.51 4.58
N LYS A 223 -1.24 0.61 3.93
CA LYS A 223 -1.78 -0.60 4.57
C LYS A 223 -1.75 -1.79 3.61
N ILE A 224 -1.15 -2.89 4.06
CA ILE A 224 -1.14 -4.18 3.37
C ILE A 224 -2.53 -4.83 3.44
N MET A 225 -2.99 -5.39 2.32
CA MET A 225 -4.21 -6.14 2.20
C MET A 225 -4.04 -7.56 2.74
N THR A 226 -4.96 -7.97 3.59
CA THR A 226 -5.05 -9.36 4.06
C THR A 226 -5.79 -10.23 3.04
N TYR A 227 -5.71 -11.56 3.20
CA TYR A 227 -6.56 -12.48 2.42
C TYR A 227 -8.05 -12.17 2.56
N ARG A 228 -8.50 -11.65 3.71
CA ARG A 228 -9.89 -11.23 3.91
C ARG A 228 -10.26 -10.02 3.05
N ASP A 229 -9.36 -9.05 2.97
CA ASP A 229 -9.56 -7.87 2.12
C ASP A 229 -9.62 -8.29 0.64
N LEU A 230 -8.67 -9.12 0.19
CA LEU A 230 -8.63 -9.64 -1.18
C LEU A 230 -9.86 -10.47 -1.53
N TRP A 231 -10.36 -11.31 -0.62
CA TRP A 231 -11.58 -12.08 -0.84
C TRP A 231 -12.79 -11.17 -1.09
N GLY A 232 -12.95 -10.12 -0.28
CA GLY A 232 -14.00 -9.12 -0.46
C GLY A 232 -13.85 -8.36 -1.79
N ILE A 233 -12.62 -8.00 -2.15
CA ILE A 233 -12.32 -7.34 -3.43
C ILE A 233 -12.67 -8.24 -4.61
N PHE A 234 -12.18 -9.48 -4.65
CA PHE A 234 -12.42 -10.40 -5.76
C PHE A 234 -13.90 -10.76 -5.91
N ALA A 235 -14.61 -10.97 -4.79
CA ALA A 235 -16.06 -11.12 -4.82
C ALA A 235 -16.72 -9.90 -5.48
N ARG A 236 -16.38 -8.69 -5.07
CA ARG A 236 -16.90 -7.44 -5.66
C ARG A 236 -16.48 -7.27 -7.13
N CYS A 237 -15.32 -7.75 -7.54
CA CYS A 237 -14.92 -7.76 -8.94
C CYS A 237 -15.78 -8.70 -9.80
N ILE A 238 -16.29 -9.79 -9.23
CA ILE A 238 -17.09 -10.75 -9.98
C ILE A 238 -18.55 -10.28 -10.05
N ILE A 239 -19.17 -10.02 -8.89
CA ILE A 239 -20.62 -9.74 -8.80
C ILE A 239 -20.97 -8.25 -8.69
N GLY A 240 -19.97 -7.36 -8.63
CA GLY A 240 -20.18 -5.93 -8.51
C GLY A 240 -20.81 -5.50 -7.18
N ASP A 241 -21.64 -4.45 -7.20
CA ASP A 241 -22.35 -3.91 -6.04
C ASP A 241 -23.64 -4.68 -5.67
N LEU A 242 -23.81 -5.90 -6.19
CA LEU A 242 -25.04 -6.68 -6.07
C LEU A 242 -25.35 -7.08 -4.62
N ALA A 243 -24.36 -7.56 -3.87
CA ALA A 243 -24.55 -8.00 -2.49
C ALA A 243 -25.08 -6.88 -1.59
N ASP A 244 -24.52 -5.67 -1.76
CA ASP A 244 -24.94 -4.49 -1.02
C ASP A 244 -26.34 -4.03 -1.46
N SER A 245 -26.67 -4.18 -2.76
CA SER A 245 -27.98 -3.83 -3.33
C SER A 245 -29.09 -4.76 -2.82
N VAL A 246 -28.85 -6.07 -2.75
CA VAL A 246 -29.78 -7.06 -2.18
C VAL A 246 -29.96 -6.84 -0.68
N THR A 247 -28.89 -6.52 0.04
CA THR A 247 -28.97 -6.22 1.49
C THR A 247 -29.77 -4.95 1.77
N ALA A 248 -29.57 -3.91 0.95
CA ALA A 248 -30.29 -2.64 1.08
C ALA A 248 -31.78 -2.75 0.69
N ASN A 249 -32.15 -3.70 -0.16
CA ASN A 249 -33.52 -3.92 -0.59
C ASN A 249 -33.84 -5.42 -0.68
N PRO A 250 -34.17 -6.06 0.46
CA PRO A 250 -34.37 -7.52 0.54
C PRO A 250 -35.52 -8.04 -0.33
N ASP A 251 -36.47 -7.16 -0.67
CA ASP A 251 -37.63 -7.49 -1.51
C ASP A 251 -37.28 -7.51 -3.02
N MET A 252 -36.08 -7.03 -3.40
CA MET A 252 -35.60 -7.05 -4.78
C MET A 252 -34.98 -8.42 -5.09
N SER A 253 -35.66 -9.24 -5.90
CA SER A 253 -35.10 -10.53 -6.31
C SER A 253 -33.90 -10.33 -7.24
N LEU A 254 -32.89 -11.19 -7.14
CA LEU A 254 -31.75 -11.23 -8.06
C LEU A 254 -32.19 -11.30 -9.53
N GLU A 255 -33.25 -12.07 -9.80
CA GLU A 255 -33.88 -12.18 -11.13
C GLU A 255 -34.43 -10.85 -11.63
N SER A 256 -34.92 -9.98 -10.74
CA SER A 256 -35.43 -8.65 -11.11
C SER A 256 -34.33 -7.67 -11.52
N ILE A 257 -33.07 -7.94 -11.13
CA ILE A 257 -31.89 -7.14 -11.49
C ILE A 257 -31.24 -7.71 -12.74
N LEU A 258 -31.03 -9.04 -12.80
CA LEU A 258 -30.25 -9.70 -13.85
C LEU A 258 -31.07 -10.18 -15.05
N GLY A 259 -32.39 -10.35 -14.92
CA GLY A 259 -33.26 -10.85 -16.01
C GLY A 259 -33.96 -9.75 -16.82
N ARG A 260 -33.52 -8.49 -16.71
CA ARG A 260 -34.12 -7.37 -17.45
C ARG A 260 -33.28 -7.03 -18.67
N GLU A 261 -33.90 -7.12 -19.84
CA GLU A 261 -33.35 -6.57 -21.09
C GLU A 261 -33.06 -5.08 -20.92
N ILE A 262 -31.83 -4.66 -21.20
CA ILE A 262 -31.36 -3.29 -21.05
C ILE A 262 -31.72 -2.51 -22.32
N ARG A 263 -32.71 -1.60 -22.23
CA ARG A 263 -33.25 -0.89 -23.40
C ARG A 263 -32.93 0.59 -23.42
N THR A 264 -32.51 1.14 -22.28
CA THR A 264 -32.26 2.58 -22.13
C THR A 264 -30.88 2.85 -21.55
N PHE A 265 -30.33 4.01 -21.89
CA PHE A 265 -29.05 4.46 -21.33
C PHE A 265 -29.08 4.55 -19.80
N ASP A 266 -30.20 4.99 -19.20
CA ASP A 266 -30.32 5.05 -17.73
C ASP A 266 -30.35 3.66 -17.08
N GLU A 267 -30.93 2.65 -17.74
CA GLU A 267 -30.85 1.25 -17.29
C GLU A 267 -29.41 0.73 -17.41
N ALA A 268 -28.75 0.97 -18.54
CA ALA A 268 -27.35 0.59 -18.75
C ALA A 268 -26.42 1.20 -17.70
N LYS A 269 -26.63 2.48 -17.34
CA LYS A 269 -25.90 3.15 -16.26
C LYS A 269 -26.08 2.48 -14.89
N ARG A 270 -27.29 2.01 -14.58
CA ARG A 270 -27.55 1.29 -13.32
C ARG A 270 -26.87 -0.07 -13.33
N MET A 271 -26.95 -0.80 -14.44
CA MET A 271 -26.32 -2.10 -14.60
C MET A 271 -24.78 -1.99 -14.61
N ALA A 272 -24.23 -0.88 -15.12
CA ALA A 272 -22.80 -0.62 -15.10
C ALA A 272 -22.23 -0.55 -13.67
N ALA A 273 -23.03 -0.28 -12.65
CA ALA A 273 -22.57 -0.38 -11.25
C ALA A 273 -22.19 -1.82 -10.84
N LEU A 274 -22.62 -2.84 -11.59
CA LEU A 274 -22.19 -4.23 -11.42
C LEU A 274 -20.89 -4.53 -12.16
N ARG A 275 -20.49 -3.70 -13.13
CA ARG A 275 -19.20 -3.82 -13.81
C ARG A 275 -18.09 -3.55 -12.83
N PHE A 276 -17.06 -4.40 -12.78
CA PHE A 276 -16.02 -4.29 -11.76
C PHE A 276 -15.20 -2.98 -11.83
N SER A 277 -15.01 -2.44 -13.04
CA SER A 277 -14.38 -1.13 -13.26
C SER A 277 -15.10 0.02 -12.57
N GLU A 278 -16.41 -0.15 -12.33
CA GLU A 278 -17.26 0.81 -11.65
C GLU A 278 -17.45 0.43 -10.18
N ALA A 279 -17.68 -0.84 -9.88
CA ALA A 279 -17.98 -1.34 -8.55
C ALA A 279 -16.84 -1.09 -7.55
N LEU A 280 -15.58 -1.16 -7.99
CA LEU A 280 -14.42 -0.94 -7.12
C LEU A 280 -14.29 0.51 -6.64
N PHE A 281 -14.89 1.49 -7.32
CA PHE A 281 -14.66 2.91 -7.03
C PHE A 281 -15.89 3.64 -6.48
N ASP A 282 -16.91 2.90 -6.04
CA ASP A 282 -18.17 3.45 -5.50
C ASP A 282 -18.90 4.38 -6.48
N SER A 283 -19.03 3.95 -7.73
CA SER A 283 -19.80 4.64 -8.77
C SER A 283 -21.31 4.36 -8.70
N SER A 284 -21.80 3.80 -7.58
CA SER A 284 -23.11 3.19 -7.46
C SER A 284 -24.26 4.18 -7.73
N PHE A 285 -25.19 3.80 -8.62
CA PHE A 285 -26.35 4.61 -9.03
C PHE A 285 -27.63 4.25 -8.26
N PHE A 286 -27.62 3.17 -7.46
CA PHE A 286 -28.78 2.65 -6.72
C PHE A 286 -29.05 3.46 -5.45
N GLY A 287 -29.45 4.73 -5.59
CA GLY A 287 -30.13 5.50 -4.53
C GLY A 287 -29.39 5.65 -3.20
N ARG A 288 -28.07 5.38 -3.14
CA ARG A 288 -27.28 5.53 -1.92
C ARG A 288 -26.95 7.01 -1.72
N GLN A 289 -27.11 7.50 -0.50
CA GLN A 289 -26.49 8.76 -0.10
C GLN A 289 -24.97 8.60 -0.24
N GLU A 290 -24.35 9.35 -1.16
CA GLU A 290 -22.96 9.25 -1.62
C GLU A 290 -21.88 9.35 -0.51
N GLU A 291 -22.24 9.68 0.73
CA GLU A 291 -21.28 10.06 1.77
C GLU A 291 -21.11 9.07 2.93
N THR A 292 -22.08 8.18 3.19
CA THR A 292 -22.07 7.37 4.43
C THR A 292 -21.48 5.97 4.29
N ASN A 293 -21.59 5.32 3.12
CA ASN A 293 -21.26 3.89 2.99
C ASN A 293 -19.83 3.57 2.50
N SER A 294 -19.16 4.46 1.77
CA SER A 294 -17.76 4.22 1.34
C SER A 294 -16.75 4.33 2.48
N LYS A 295 -17.09 5.04 3.56
CA LYS A 295 -16.27 5.07 4.78
C LYS A 295 -16.41 3.81 5.63
N THR A 296 -17.52 3.08 5.49
CA THR A 296 -17.85 1.88 6.27
C THR A 296 -17.52 0.59 5.51
N HIS A 297 -17.68 0.57 4.18
CA HIS A 297 -17.41 -0.62 3.38
C HIS A 297 -15.89 -0.89 3.28
N PRO A 298 -15.39 -2.04 3.77
CA PRO A 298 -13.94 -2.32 3.84
C PRO A 298 -13.21 -2.25 2.50
N VAL A 299 -13.80 -2.80 1.43
CA VAL A 299 -13.24 -2.75 0.07
C VAL A 299 -13.14 -1.32 -0.46
N LEU A 300 -14.25 -0.57 -0.48
CA LEU A 300 -14.30 0.79 -1.02
C LEU A 300 -13.38 1.75 -0.27
N LYS A 301 -13.19 1.54 1.04
CA LYS A 301 -12.23 2.30 1.84
C LYS A 301 -10.80 2.19 1.29
N MET A 302 -10.45 1.04 0.71
CA MET A 302 -9.14 0.82 0.09
C MET A 302 -9.12 1.37 -1.34
N THR A 303 -10.05 0.94 -2.17
CA THR A 303 -9.95 1.12 -3.63
C THR A 303 -10.38 2.51 -4.12
N ARG A 304 -11.23 3.24 -3.38
CA ARG A 304 -11.70 4.58 -3.81
C ARG A 304 -10.58 5.62 -3.86
N THR A 305 -9.50 5.46 -3.09
CA THR A 305 -8.40 6.43 -3.09
C THR A 305 -7.55 6.36 -4.36
N VAL A 306 -7.57 5.21 -5.04
CA VAL A 306 -6.88 4.97 -6.32
C VAL A 306 -7.79 5.07 -7.55
N ASP A 307 -9.03 5.56 -7.42
CA ASP A 307 -9.92 5.79 -8.56
C ASP A 307 -9.24 6.70 -9.61
N PRO A 308 -8.96 6.21 -10.83
CA PRO A 308 -8.22 6.96 -11.86
C PRO A 308 -8.81 8.33 -12.20
N ILE A 309 -10.11 8.54 -11.94
CA ILE A 309 -10.75 9.85 -12.16
C ILE A 309 -10.17 10.94 -11.25
N ARG A 310 -9.68 10.59 -10.07
CA ARG A 310 -9.22 11.55 -9.04
C ARG A 310 -7.98 12.34 -9.45
N ASP A 311 -7.16 11.77 -10.33
CA ASP A 311 -5.91 12.36 -10.82
C ASP A 311 -5.83 12.25 -12.36
N SER A 312 -6.97 12.47 -13.01
CA SER A 312 -7.04 12.42 -14.47
C SER A 312 -6.35 13.64 -15.10
N LYS A 313 -5.07 13.50 -15.44
CA LYS A 313 -4.29 14.53 -16.14
C LYS A 313 -4.50 14.43 -17.65
N SER A 314 -5.14 15.44 -18.26
CA SER A 314 -5.28 15.56 -19.72
C SER A 314 -4.07 16.28 -20.32
N THR A 315 -2.88 15.72 -20.16
CA THR A 315 -1.66 16.22 -20.80
C THR A 315 -1.36 15.37 -22.02
N SER A 316 -1.19 16.01 -23.18
CA SER A 316 -0.74 15.34 -24.40
C SER A 316 0.64 14.73 -24.16
N ASN A 317 0.84 13.47 -24.56
CA ASN A 317 2.15 12.82 -24.49
C ASN A 317 3.18 13.70 -25.21
N ASN A 318 4.10 14.31 -24.47
CA ASN A 318 5.24 14.97 -25.10
C ASN A 318 6.10 13.88 -25.76
N ALA A 319 6.65 14.16 -26.95
CA ALA A 319 7.54 13.27 -27.67
C ALA A 319 8.78 12.94 -26.81
N GLY A 320 8.72 11.85 -26.05
CA GLY A 320 9.71 11.45 -25.05
C GLY A 320 9.13 10.64 -23.89
N GLU A 321 7.87 10.83 -23.53
CA GLU A 321 7.19 10.04 -22.50
C GLU A 321 6.51 8.81 -23.14
N GLN A 322 6.96 7.62 -22.77
CA GLN A 322 6.42 6.34 -23.24
C GLN A 322 5.04 6.00 -22.66
N GLN A 323 4.42 6.88 -21.88
CA GLN A 323 3.21 6.55 -21.11
C GLN A 323 1.97 7.23 -21.69
N ILE A 324 0.97 6.42 -22.02
CA ILE A 324 -0.32 6.86 -22.57
C ILE A 324 -1.20 7.42 -21.43
N SER A 325 -1.56 8.70 -21.49
CA SER A 325 -2.61 9.24 -20.62
C SER A 325 -4.00 8.78 -21.09
N ILE A 326 -4.64 7.89 -20.32
CA ILE A 326 -5.99 7.39 -20.62
C ILE A 326 -7.02 8.53 -20.64
N ALA A 327 -6.90 9.49 -19.73
CA ALA A 327 -7.77 10.66 -19.70
C ALA A 327 -7.64 11.51 -20.98
N TYR A 328 -6.42 11.63 -21.51
CA TYR A 328 -6.19 12.28 -22.80
C TYR A 328 -6.82 11.50 -23.95
N CYS A 329 -6.57 10.19 -24.07
CA CYS A 329 -7.17 9.35 -25.12
C CYS A 329 -8.70 9.41 -25.10
N VAL A 330 -9.31 9.32 -23.92
CA VAL A 330 -10.76 9.44 -23.77
C VAL A 330 -11.23 10.85 -24.19
N SER A 331 -10.55 11.91 -23.76
CA SER A 331 -10.88 13.28 -24.18
C SER A 331 -10.81 13.46 -25.70
N GLU A 332 -9.79 12.91 -26.35
CA GLU A 332 -9.63 12.92 -27.80
C GLU A 332 -10.74 12.15 -28.50
N ALA A 333 -11.12 10.98 -27.98
CA ALA A 333 -12.19 10.16 -28.53
C ALA A 333 -13.56 10.88 -28.54
N PHE A 334 -13.86 11.66 -27.49
CA PHE A 334 -15.08 12.47 -27.45
C PHE A 334 -15.01 13.70 -28.36
N SER A 335 -13.81 14.22 -28.62
CA SER A 335 -13.60 15.34 -29.55
C SER A 335 -13.74 14.92 -31.02
N HIS A 336 -13.37 13.67 -31.34
CA HIS A 336 -13.42 13.09 -32.68
C HIS A 336 -14.66 12.22 -32.95
N ALA A 337 -15.52 12.01 -31.96
CA ALA A 337 -16.79 11.34 -32.13
C ALA A 337 -17.69 12.16 -33.07
N SER A 338 -17.64 11.81 -34.36
CA SER A 338 -18.52 12.36 -35.39
C SER A 338 -19.82 11.55 -35.47
N THR A 339 -20.79 11.99 -36.27
CA THR A 339 -22.09 11.30 -36.47
C THR A 339 -21.98 9.84 -36.91
N SER A 340 -20.81 9.35 -37.30
CA SER A 340 -20.59 7.97 -37.78
C SER A 340 -19.71 7.09 -36.85
N THR A 341 -19.11 7.63 -35.79
CA THR A 341 -18.19 6.87 -34.92
C THR A 341 -18.38 7.21 -33.46
N SER A 342 -18.66 6.19 -32.64
CA SER A 342 -18.80 6.33 -31.19
C SER A 342 -17.44 6.45 -30.49
N PRO A 343 -17.38 7.03 -29.26
CA PRO A 343 -16.13 7.16 -28.52
C PRO A 343 -15.42 5.83 -28.26
N LEU A 344 -16.15 4.77 -27.89
CA LEU A 344 -15.56 3.45 -27.67
C LEU A 344 -14.90 2.92 -28.95
N ARG A 345 -15.61 3.03 -30.09
CA ARG A 345 -15.09 2.59 -31.39
C ARG A 345 -13.87 3.40 -31.81
N TYR A 346 -13.82 4.69 -31.51
CA TYR A 346 -12.62 5.50 -31.77
C TYR A 346 -11.42 5.00 -30.95
N LEU A 347 -11.59 4.78 -29.64
CA LEU A 347 -10.53 4.30 -28.76
C LEU A 347 -9.97 2.96 -29.23
N LEU A 348 -10.85 2.02 -29.57
CA LEU A 348 -10.45 0.67 -30.00
C LEU A 348 -9.79 0.62 -31.37
N ASN A 349 -10.06 1.58 -32.26
CA ASN A 349 -9.44 1.63 -33.59
C ASN A 349 -8.12 2.44 -33.62
N ASN A 350 -7.83 3.20 -32.56
CA ASN A 350 -6.69 4.09 -32.50
C ASN A 350 -5.86 3.79 -31.24
N ASP A 351 -6.08 4.54 -30.17
CA ASP A 351 -5.17 4.62 -29.03
C ASP A 351 -5.10 3.34 -28.18
N LEU A 352 -6.14 2.50 -28.20
CA LEU A 352 -6.33 1.36 -27.29
C LEU A 352 -6.69 0.06 -28.04
N ALA A 353 -6.12 -0.14 -29.23
CA ALA A 353 -6.37 -1.33 -30.06
C ALA A 353 -6.01 -2.66 -29.38
N ASN A 354 -5.06 -2.65 -28.44
CA ASN A 354 -4.70 -3.83 -27.64
C ASN A 354 -5.78 -4.23 -26.62
N CYS A 355 -6.77 -3.38 -26.36
CA CYS A 355 -7.84 -3.64 -25.38
C CYS A 355 -9.12 -4.20 -26.02
N VAL A 356 -9.15 -4.44 -27.34
CA VAL A 356 -10.35 -4.90 -28.07
C VAL A 356 -10.94 -6.19 -27.47
N GLU A 357 -10.08 -7.14 -27.08
CA GLU A 357 -10.50 -8.41 -26.49
C GLU A 357 -10.99 -8.30 -25.04
N LEU A 358 -10.70 -7.18 -24.37
CA LEU A 358 -11.14 -6.91 -23.00
C LEU A 358 -12.53 -6.28 -22.92
N VAL A 359 -12.95 -5.61 -24.00
CA VAL A 359 -14.26 -4.98 -24.15
C VAL A 359 -15.30 -6.04 -24.53
N THR A 360 -16.36 -6.11 -23.72
CA THR A 360 -17.43 -7.13 -23.88
C THR A 360 -18.67 -6.55 -24.54
N ASP A 361 -19.67 -7.39 -24.80
CA ASP A 361 -20.92 -6.97 -25.44
C ASP A 361 -21.74 -6.04 -24.56
N PHE A 362 -21.68 -6.20 -23.23
CA PHE A 362 -22.21 -5.20 -22.30
C PHE A 362 -21.58 -3.81 -22.52
N ASP A 363 -20.25 -3.73 -22.62
CA ASP A 363 -19.56 -2.45 -22.80
C ASP A 363 -19.92 -1.80 -24.17
N ARG A 364 -20.13 -2.63 -25.21
CA ARG A 364 -20.63 -2.19 -26.53
C ARG A 364 -22.09 -1.73 -26.48
N LEU A 365 -22.94 -2.41 -25.73
CA LEU A 365 -24.33 -2.02 -25.54
C LEU A 365 -24.42 -0.65 -24.86
N VAL A 366 -23.62 -0.40 -23.82
CA VAL A 366 -23.54 0.90 -23.15
C VAL A 366 -23.18 2.01 -24.15
N ASP A 367 -22.21 1.76 -25.05
CA ASP A 367 -21.79 2.70 -26.08
C ASP A 367 -22.88 3.00 -27.12
N VAL A 368 -23.60 1.96 -27.58
CA VAL A 368 -24.75 2.10 -28.49
C VAL A 368 -25.85 2.94 -27.85
N LEU A 369 -26.27 2.58 -26.64
CA LEU A 369 -27.32 3.29 -25.91
C LEU A 369 -26.93 4.72 -25.57
N TYR A 370 -25.65 4.98 -25.27
CA TYR A 370 -25.11 6.33 -25.10
C TYR A 370 -25.22 7.13 -26.40
N THR A 371 -24.78 6.57 -27.52
CA THR A 371 -24.79 7.23 -28.84
C THR A 371 -26.22 7.55 -29.28
N GLU A 372 -27.15 6.62 -29.08
CA GLU A 372 -28.57 6.85 -29.32
C GLU A 372 -29.15 7.94 -28.40
N TYR A 373 -28.75 7.97 -27.12
CA TYR A 373 -29.22 8.96 -26.16
C TYR A 373 -28.81 10.38 -26.54
N ILE A 374 -27.55 10.60 -26.93
CA ILE A 374 -27.04 11.92 -27.31
C ILE A 374 -27.52 12.39 -28.69
N SER A 375 -27.89 11.45 -29.57
CA SER A 375 -28.40 11.75 -30.92
C SER A 375 -29.87 12.17 -30.95
N LYS A 376 -30.60 12.03 -29.83
CA LYS A 376 -32.00 12.46 -29.72
C LYS A 376 -32.10 13.99 -29.74
N GLU A 377 -32.78 14.54 -30.76
CA GLU A 377 -33.02 15.99 -30.91
C GLU A 377 -33.73 16.62 -29.69
N SER A 378 -34.46 15.83 -28.90
CA SER A 378 -35.19 16.27 -27.71
C SER A 378 -34.34 16.38 -26.43
N CYS A 379 -33.06 16.00 -26.47
CA CYS A 379 -32.21 15.96 -25.29
C CYS A 379 -31.71 17.38 -24.91
N LYS A 380 -31.93 17.79 -23.65
CA LYS A 380 -31.47 19.11 -23.18
C LYS A 380 -29.95 19.14 -23.08
N SER A 381 -29.33 20.27 -23.36
CA SER A 381 -27.86 20.42 -23.31
C SER A 381 -27.24 20.03 -21.96
N ASN A 382 -27.97 20.22 -20.85
CA ASN A 382 -27.50 19.81 -19.52
C ASN A 382 -27.47 18.28 -19.37
N ASP A 383 -28.45 17.57 -19.92
CA ASP A 383 -28.54 16.12 -19.83
C ASP A 383 -27.49 15.46 -20.73
N VAL A 384 -27.21 16.06 -21.90
CA VAL A 384 -26.08 15.69 -22.76
C VAL A 384 -24.75 15.83 -22.02
N ARG A 385 -24.50 16.96 -21.34
CA ARG A 385 -23.26 17.14 -20.55
C ARG A 385 -23.12 16.10 -19.43
N LYS A 386 -24.22 15.76 -18.75
CA LYS A 386 -24.23 14.71 -17.72
C LYS A 386 -23.94 13.33 -18.31
N ALA A 387 -24.51 13.02 -19.47
CA ALA A 387 -24.25 11.78 -20.19
C ALA A 387 -22.78 11.68 -20.62
N ILE A 388 -22.24 12.73 -21.23
CA ILE A 388 -20.82 12.83 -21.62
C ILE A 388 -19.92 12.63 -20.39
N SER A 389 -20.18 13.36 -19.31
CA SER A 389 -19.38 13.30 -18.09
C SER A 389 -19.43 11.92 -17.44
N TRP A 390 -20.58 11.26 -17.44
CA TRP A 390 -20.69 9.90 -16.90
C TRP A 390 -19.95 8.89 -17.79
N TYR A 391 -20.19 8.95 -19.10
CA TYR A 391 -19.63 7.96 -20.03
C TYR A 391 -18.12 8.10 -20.19
N SER A 392 -17.58 9.31 -20.17
CA SER A 392 -16.13 9.52 -20.20
C SER A 392 -15.45 8.96 -18.94
N ARG A 393 -16.10 9.10 -17.77
CA ARG A 393 -15.61 8.51 -16.51
C ARG A 393 -15.66 6.99 -16.55
N TYR A 394 -16.74 6.42 -17.08
CA TYR A 394 -16.88 4.98 -17.29
C TYR A 394 -15.76 4.43 -18.17
N LEU A 395 -15.53 5.02 -19.35
CA LEU A 395 -14.45 4.60 -20.25
C LEU A 395 -13.06 4.78 -19.62
N THR A 396 -12.83 5.89 -18.93
CA THR A 396 -11.55 6.14 -18.24
C THR A 396 -11.28 5.07 -17.20
N ARG A 397 -12.25 4.72 -16.35
CA ARG A 397 -12.10 3.65 -15.35
C ARG A 397 -11.91 2.29 -15.99
N LEU A 398 -12.70 1.97 -17.02
CA LEU A 398 -12.64 0.70 -17.74
C LEU A 398 -11.22 0.44 -18.27
N PHE A 399 -10.70 1.36 -19.08
CA PHE A 399 -9.38 1.20 -19.68
C PHE A 399 -8.23 1.38 -18.69
N SER A 400 -8.36 2.29 -17.72
CA SER A 400 -7.36 2.44 -16.67
C SER A 400 -7.22 1.17 -15.84
N LEU A 401 -8.32 0.47 -15.54
CA LEU A 401 -8.26 -0.80 -14.82
C LEU A 401 -7.60 -1.87 -15.70
N PHE A 402 -8.01 -2.01 -16.97
CA PHE A 402 -7.43 -2.98 -17.90
C PHE A 402 -5.91 -2.86 -18.01
N LEU A 403 -5.40 -1.62 -17.98
CA LEU A 403 -3.99 -1.29 -18.11
C LEU A 403 -3.27 -1.14 -16.77
N GLY A 404 -3.98 -1.22 -15.63
CA GLY A 404 -3.41 -1.05 -14.30
C GLY A 404 -2.89 0.35 -14.01
N VAL A 405 -3.57 1.38 -14.52
CA VAL A 405 -3.23 2.80 -14.35
C VAL A 405 -4.06 3.39 -13.20
N PRO A 406 -3.48 3.58 -12.01
CA PRO A 406 -4.17 4.17 -10.87
C PRO A 406 -4.18 5.71 -10.93
N ALA A 407 -4.93 6.35 -10.04
CA ALA A 407 -4.65 7.74 -9.69
C ALA A 407 -3.28 7.88 -9.00
N PHE A 408 -2.60 9.02 -9.20
CA PHE A 408 -1.31 9.34 -8.58
C PHE A 408 -0.19 8.37 -8.94
N ARG A 409 -0.19 7.91 -10.20
CA ARG A 409 0.79 6.95 -10.72
C ARG A 409 2.23 7.44 -10.55
N GLU A 410 2.49 8.72 -10.81
CA GLU A 410 3.83 9.32 -10.70
C GLU A 410 4.35 9.28 -9.27
N GLU A 411 3.50 9.57 -8.29
CA GLU A 411 3.83 9.52 -6.87
C GLU A 411 4.08 8.08 -6.41
N ILE A 412 3.29 7.11 -6.88
CA ILE A 412 3.49 5.68 -6.60
C ILE A 412 4.83 5.22 -7.17
N ASP A 413 5.10 5.52 -8.43
CA ASP A 413 6.35 5.13 -9.11
C ASP A 413 7.55 5.72 -8.37
N THR A 414 7.51 7.03 -8.05
CA THR A 414 8.55 7.71 -7.27
C THR A 414 8.75 7.07 -5.89
N TRP A 415 7.67 6.67 -5.20
CA TRP A 415 7.77 5.98 -3.91
C TRP A 415 8.42 4.59 -4.07
N THR A 416 8.03 3.81 -5.07
CA THR A 416 8.65 2.50 -5.34
C THR A 416 10.11 2.62 -5.77
N ASP A 417 10.48 3.68 -6.49
CA ASP A 417 11.86 4.01 -6.85
C ASP A 417 12.68 4.36 -5.61
N ALA A 418 12.15 5.20 -4.73
CA ALA A 418 12.80 5.55 -3.47
C ALA A 418 12.97 4.34 -2.54
N TRP A 419 11.99 3.42 -2.56
CA TRP A 419 12.10 2.16 -1.84
C TRP A 419 13.24 1.31 -2.41
N ASN A 420 13.26 1.08 -3.73
CA ASN A 420 14.27 0.22 -4.38
C ASN A 420 15.70 0.79 -4.31
N SER A 421 15.84 2.12 -4.41
CA SER A 421 17.14 2.81 -4.36
C SER A 421 17.64 3.11 -2.96
N SER A 422 16.90 2.72 -1.90
CA SER A 422 17.32 2.91 -0.52
C SER A 422 18.71 2.32 -0.27
N SER A 423 19.68 3.08 0.24
CA SER A 423 19.63 4.28 1.10
C SER A 423 19.60 5.67 0.43
N ILE A 424 19.40 5.72 -0.89
CA ILE A 424 19.44 6.94 -1.70
C ILE A 424 18.00 7.41 -1.99
N LEU A 425 17.82 8.72 -2.16
CA LEU A 425 16.56 9.34 -2.60
C LEU A 425 16.65 9.77 -4.07
N PRO A 426 15.58 9.58 -4.86
CA PRO A 426 15.42 10.24 -6.15
C PRO A 426 15.59 11.76 -6.02
N SER A 427 16.20 12.40 -7.02
CA SER A 427 16.58 13.83 -6.95
C SER A 427 15.36 14.75 -6.81
N ASN A 428 14.32 14.51 -7.60
CA ASN A 428 13.04 15.23 -7.52
C ASN A 428 12.41 15.14 -6.12
N LEU A 429 12.38 13.93 -5.54
CA LEU A 429 11.84 13.72 -4.20
C LEU A 429 12.70 14.40 -3.13
N LYS A 430 14.03 14.29 -3.23
CA LYS A 430 14.97 14.94 -2.31
C LYS A 430 14.84 16.46 -2.32
N GLU A 431 14.68 17.07 -3.49
CA GLU A 431 14.48 18.52 -3.60
C GLU A 431 13.17 18.98 -2.97
N GLY A 432 12.07 18.26 -3.24
CA GLY A 432 10.76 18.52 -2.65
C GLY A 432 10.75 18.35 -1.12
N LEU A 433 11.35 17.26 -0.62
CA LEU A 433 11.48 17.01 0.81
C LEU A 433 12.30 18.12 1.50
N ASN A 434 13.38 18.60 0.89
CA ASN A 434 14.13 19.74 1.42
C ASN A 434 13.30 21.03 1.46
N ALA A 435 12.54 21.30 0.39
CA ALA A 435 11.66 22.46 0.32
C ALA A 435 10.57 22.44 1.42
N ILE A 436 10.09 21.25 1.78
CA ILE A 436 9.08 21.13 2.84
C ILE A 436 9.75 21.13 4.20
N LEU A 437 10.72 20.26 4.46
CA LEU A 437 11.25 20.06 5.81
C LEU A 437 11.99 21.30 6.32
N ILE A 438 12.85 21.87 5.47
CA ILE A 438 13.76 22.97 5.85
C ILE A 438 13.93 23.96 4.68
N PRO A 439 12.86 24.69 4.31
CA PRO A 439 12.92 25.66 3.21
C PRO A 439 13.92 26.77 3.51
N ASN A 440 14.52 27.27 2.43
CA ASN A 440 15.27 28.52 2.45
C ASN A 440 14.33 29.70 2.72
N ARG A 441 14.81 30.71 3.45
CA ARG A 441 14.08 31.97 3.66
C ARG A 441 13.72 32.62 2.32
N ASP A 442 14.69 32.72 1.42
CA ASP A 442 14.49 33.07 0.01
C ASP A 442 14.65 31.80 -0.84
N PRO A 443 13.55 31.21 -1.34
CA PRO A 443 13.60 30.00 -2.18
C PRO A 443 14.39 30.16 -3.48
N GLU A 444 14.50 31.39 -4.00
CA GLU A 444 15.23 31.68 -5.24
C GLU A 444 16.75 31.71 -5.02
N ASN A 445 17.20 31.92 -3.77
CA ASN A 445 18.60 31.98 -3.40
C ASN A 445 19.06 30.72 -2.65
N TRP A 446 19.97 29.94 -3.26
CA TRP A 446 20.48 28.70 -2.67
C TRP A 446 21.25 28.91 -1.35
N ASN A 447 21.88 30.08 -1.19
CA ASN A 447 22.65 30.47 -0.03
C ASN A 447 21.82 31.16 1.06
N SER A 448 20.52 31.32 0.84
CA SER A 448 19.65 31.92 1.85
C SER A 448 19.64 31.07 3.12
N LYS A 449 19.58 31.76 4.27
CA LYS A 449 19.42 31.15 5.58
C LYS A 449 18.15 30.31 5.64
N ARG A 450 18.17 29.31 6.52
CA ARG A 450 17.02 28.44 6.81
C ARG A 450 16.55 28.73 8.21
N LEU A 451 15.43 29.44 8.34
CA LEU A 451 15.09 30.09 9.60
C LEU A 451 13.93 29.37 10.28
N MET A 452 14.17 28.78 11.46
CA MET A 452 13.14 28.13 12.27
C MET A 452 12.77 29.02 13.46
N PRO A 453 11.51 29.45 13.61
CA PRO A 453 11.12 30.31 14.72
C PRO A 453 11.16 29.56 16.05
N ILE A 454 11.56 30.26 17.11
CA ILE A 454 11.77 29.68 18.45
C ILE A 454 10.55 29.89 19.36
N LEU A 455 9.90 31.04 19.22
CA LEU A 455 8.85 31.52 20.13
C LEU A 455 7.44 31.48 19.51
N ASP A 456 7.34 31.04 18.27
CA ASP A 456 6.04 30.88 17.62
C ASP A 456 5.33 29.65 18.19
N SER A 457 4.00 29.69 18.25
CA SER A 457 3.18 28.55 18.72
C SER A 457 3.30 27.31 17.81
N ARG A 458 3.81 27.48 16.60
CA ARG A 458 4.07 26.42 15.62
C ARG A 458 5.45 26.58 15.03
N THR A 459 6.11 25.47 14.71
CA THR A 459 7.45 25.48 14.08
C THR A 459 7.35 25.61 12.56
N LEU A 460 6.69 26.67 12.11
CA LEU A 460 6.58 27.01 10.69
C LEU A 460 7.82 27.82 10.25
N PRO A 461 8.60 27.34 9.27
CA PRO A 461 9.77 28.03 8.74
C PRO A 461 9.46 29.48 8.35
N VAL A 462 10.42 30.36 8.56
CA VAL A 462 10.32 31.74 8.11
C VAL A 462 10.73 31.82 6.63
N ILE A 463 9.74 31.97 5.76
CA ILE A 463 9.91 32.08 4.31
C ILE A 463 9.46 33.47 3.86
N GLY A 464 10.22 34.09 2.95
CA GLY A 464 9.95 35.38 2.35
C GLY A 464 9.98 36.55 3.34
N ASN A 465 9.12 37.52 3.08
CA ASN A 465 9.02 38.77 3.83
C ASN A 465 8.19 38.60 5.11
N THR A 466 8.75 38.95 6.27
CA THR A 466 8.02 38.92 7.56
C THR A 466 7.53 40.31 7.97
N ARG A 467 6.20 40.45 8.14
CA ARG A 467 5.59 41.70 8.63
C ARG A 467 5.94 42.01 10.10
N ASN A 468 5.98 40.97 10.93
CA ASN A 468 6.33 41.07 12.34
C ASN A 468 7.72 40.44 12.57
N PRO A 469 8.56 41.02 13.43
CA PRO A 469 9.86 40.45 13.74
C PRO A 469 9.69 39.06 14.37
N LYS A 470 10.37 38.07 13.80
CA LYS A 470 10.39 36.69 14.30
C LYS A 470 11.77 36.34 14.85
N PHE A 471 11.81 35.79 16.05
CA PHE A 471 13.05 35.29 16.64
C PHE A 471 13.24 33.82 16.23
N ALA A 472 14.34 33.53 15.53
CA ALA A 472 14.58 32.27 14.87
C ALA A 472 16.02 31.78 15.05
N ILE A 473 16.25 30.48 14.86
CA ILE A 473 17.58 29.91 14.63
C ILE A 473 17.85 29.83 13.12
N ASN A 474 19.09 30.05 12.71
CA ASN A 474 19.57 29.56 11.42
C ASN A 474 19.86 28.07 11.55
N ALA A 475 19.06 27.25 10.89
CA ALA A 475 19.12 25.80 10.95
C ALA A 475 20.17 25.27 9.96
N ASP A 476 20.99 24.34 10.43
CA ASP A 476 22.00 23.68 9.59
C ASP A 476 21.34 22.84 8.48
N HIS A 477 22.13 22.52 7.46
CA HIS A 477 21.73 21.57 6.42
C HIS A 477 21.48 20.19 7.03
N VAL A 478 20.53 19.46 6.45
CA VAL A 478 20.21 18.09 6.86
C VAL A 478 20.37 17.20 5.64
N ASP A 479 21.15 16.15 5.82
CA ASP A 479 21.28 15.10 4.84
C ASP A 479 20.10 14.14 4.97
N LEU A 480 19.48 13.84 3.83
CA LEU A 480 18.33 12.97 3.73
C LEU A 480 18.78 11.62 3.17
N LYS A 481 18.51 10.55 3.92
CA LYS A 481 18.71 9.15 3.50
C LYS A 481 17.42 8.37 3.69
N THR A 482 17.36 7.18 3.14
CA THR A 482 16.25 6.25 3.38
C THR A 482 16.69 4.97 4.05
N ARG A 483 15.77 4.34 4.77
CA ARG A 483 15.91 2.99 5.32
C ARG A 483 14.62 2.22 5.09
N ARG A 484 14.74 0.94 4.77
CA ARG A 484 13.60 0.03 4.61
C ARG A 484 13.40 -0.82 5.85
N SER A 485 12.15 -1.16 6.13
CA SER A 485 11.79 -2.22 7.09
C SER A 485 10.54 -2.92 6.59
N GLY A 486 10.71 -4.11 5.99
CA GLY A 486 9.63 -4.76 5.25
C GLY A 486 9.08 -3.85 4.14
N GLU A 487 7.78 -3.62 4.15
CA GLU A 487 7.05 -2.71 3.25
C GLU A 487 7.23 -1.22 3.57
N GLU A 488 7.70 -0.87 4.77
CA GLU A 488 7.81 0.52 5.20
C GLU A 488 9.11 1.16 4.69
N LEU A 489 8.99 2.43 4.27
CA LEU A 489 10.11 3.29 3.91
C LEU A 489 10.21 4.41 4.93
N PHE A 490 11.40 4.59 5.49
CA PHE A 490 11.71 5.64 6.45
C PHE A 490 12.66 6.65 5.83
N LEU A 491 12.39 7.91 6.08
CA LEU A 491 13.30 9.03 5.85
C LEU A 491 14.15 9.23 7.11
N ILE A 492 15.46 9.06 6.97
CA ILE A 492 16.44 9.34 8.00
C ILE A 492 17.00 10.74 7.75
N LEU A 493 16.94 11.56 8.79
CA LEU A 493 17.42 12.95 8.78
C LEU A 493 18.70 13.03 9.59
N GLU A 494 19.82 13.30 8.93
CA GLU A 494 21.14 13.40 9.55
C GLU A 494 21.64 14.85 9.59
N GLU A 495 22.18 15.26 10.74
CA GLU A 495 22.87 16.53 10.91
C GLU A 495 24.26 16.22 11.47
N LYS A 496 25.32 16.64 10.77
CA LYS A 496 26.72 16.37 11.18
C LYS A 496 27.01 14.86 11.43
N ASN A 497 26.43 13.99 10.61
CA ASN A 497 26.49 12.52 10.71
C ASN A 497 25.80 11.91 11.95
N GLU A 498 24.99 12.67 12.68
CA GLU A 498 24.13 12.14 13.73
C GLU A 498 22.68 12.08 13.24
N VAL A 499 21.99 10.97 13.49
CA VAL A 499 20.57 10.83 13.19
C VAL A 499 19.79 11.73 14.15
N VAL A 500 19.11 12.73 13.59
CA VAL A 500 18.28 13.67 14.33
C VAL A 500 16.90 13.09 14.60
N GLU A 501 16.30 12.50 13.56
CA GLU A 501 14.94 11.98 13.59
C GLU A 501 14.76 10.96 12.46
N GLU A 502 13.77 10.10 12.61
CA GLU A 502 13.31 9.16 11.59
C GLU A 502 11.81 9.36 11.39
N ILE A 503 11.39 9.51 10.13
CA ILE A 503 9.99 9.76 9.77
C ILE A 503 9.57 8.75 8.71
N VAL A 504 8.36 8.20 8.81
CA VAL A 504 7.80 7.36 7.75
C VAL A 504 7.63 8.19 6.46
N LEU A 505 8.24 7.73 5.37
CA LEU A 505 8.09 8.29 4.03
C LEU A 505 6.92 7.58 3.35
N ASP A 506 5.73 8.12 3.56
CA ASP A 506 4.47 7.60 3.02
C ASP A 506 3.94 8.44 1.85
N PHE A 507 2.84 8.00 1.26
CA PHE A 507 2.21 8.66 0.12
C PHE A 507 1.89 10.15 0.36
N PRO A 508 1.26 10.57 1.49
CA PRO A 508 1.08 11.98 1.80
C PRO A 508 2.37 12.81 1.71
N LEU A 509 3.48 12.33 2.28
CA LEU A 509 4.74 13.08 2.30
C LEU A 509 5.39 13.13 0.91
N VAL A 510 5.36 12.02 0.15
CA VAL A 510 5.84 11.99 -1.24
C VAL A 510 5.05 12.97 -2.10
N ARG A 511 3.73 12.98 -1.96
CA ARG A 511 2.86 13.83 -2.78
C ARG A 511 3.04 15.32 -2.48
N GLU A 512 3.20 15.70 -1.21
CA GLU A 512 3.58 17.08 -0.89
C GLU A 512 4.94 17.45 -1.50
N ALA A 513 5.93 16.56 -1.39
CA ALA A 513 7.26 16.79 -1.91
C ALA A 513 7.23 17.00 -3.44
N LEU A 514 6.49 16.17 -4.17
CA LEU A 514 6.36 16.30 -5.62
C LEU A 514 5.49 17.49 -6.05
N ALA A 515 4.56 17.95 -5.20
CA ALA A 515 3.85 19.21 -5.41
C ALA A 515 4.72 20.47 -5.18
N SER A 516 5.91 20.31 -4.60
CA SER A 516 6.83 21.43 -4.38
C SER A 516 7.46 21.86 -5.71
N SER A 517 7.44 23.17 -5.99
CA SER A 517 7.99 23.73 -7.22
C SER A 517 8.99 24.83 -6.91
N LYS A 518 10.13 24.86 -7.62
CA LYS A 518 11.17 25.89 -7.45
C LYS A 518 11.58 26.12 -5.98
N ARG A 519 11.62 25.05 -5.18
CA ARG A 519 11.90 25.07 -3.72
C ARG A 519 10.89 25.79 -2.85
N TYR A 520 9.73 26.16 -3.39
CA TYR A 520 8.58 26.54 -2.59
C TYR A 520 7.94 25.26 -2.03
N PRO A 521 7.56 25.25 -0.73
CA PRO A 521 6.86 24.10 -0.15
C PRO A 521 5.56 23.84 -0.90
N GLY A 522 5.35 22.59 -1.32
CA GLY A 522 4.07 22.14 -1.85
C GLY A 522 2.98 22.15 -0.78
N LEU A 523 1.73 22.31 -1.21
CA LEU A 523 0.55 22.15 -0.36
C LEU A 523 -0.45 21.29 -1.11
N THR A 524 -0.96 20.24 -0.46
CA THR A 524 -1.93 19.32 -1.02
C THR A 524 -3.12 19.17 -0.07
N GLU A 525 -4.17 18.47 -0.48
CA GLU A 525 -5.29 18.16 0.41
C GLU A 525 -4.88 17.22 1.56
N LEU A 526 -3.72 16.55 1.46
CA LEU A 526 -3.18 15.66 2.48
C LEU A 526 -2.30 16.37 3.51
N SER A 527 -2.19 17.69 3.43
CA SER A 527 -1.33 18.46 4.35
C SER A 527 -1.74 18.38 5.80
N SER A 528 -3.01 18.13 6.11
CA SER A 528 -3.43 17.87 7.50
C SER A 528 -2.84 16.58 8.08
N VAL A 529 -2.44 15.63 7.23
CA VAL A 529 -1.84 14.34 7.63
C VAL A 529 -0.32 14.45 7.77
N ALA A 530 0.34 15.11 6.83
CA ALA A 530 1.79 15.24 6.82
C ALA A 530 2.31 16.34 7.78
N ALA A 531 1.60 17.48 7.89
CA ALA A 531 2.06 18.64 8.65
C ALA A 531 2.41 18.35 10.12
N PRO A 532 1.64 17.56 10.90
CA PRO A 532 2.02 17.25 12.28
C PRO A 532 3.36 16.53 12.41
N ARG A 533 3.71 15.65 11.46
CA ARG A 533 4.98 14.91 11.46
C ARG A 533 6.15 15.83 11.08
N ILE A 534 5.94 16.67 10.07
CA ILE A 534 6.91 17.69 9.66
C ILE A 534 7.16 18.69 10.81
N GLU A 535 6.09 19.12 11.49
CA GLU A 535 6.18 20.01 12.64
C GLU A 535 6.91 19.37 13.82
N ARG A 536 6.62 18.09 14.11
CA ARG A 536 7.34 17.34 15.16
C ARG A 536 8.84 17.34 14.88
N PHE A 537 9.25 16.99 13.66
CA PHE A 537 10.66 17.02 13.26
C PHE A 537 11.32 18.38 13.47
N ARG A 538 10.70 19.46 12.97
CA ARG A 538 11.23 20.83 13.14
C ARG A 538 11.32 21.21 14.62
N SER A 539 10.37 20.74 15.43
CA SER A 539 10.36 20.96 16.88
C SER A 539 11.47 20.18 17.59
N THR A 540 11.75 18.93 17.19
CA THR A 540 12.90 18.15 17.68
C THR A 540 14.20 18.94 17.49
N ARG A 541 14.37 19.61 16.34
CA ARG A 541 15.55 20.46 16.08
C ARG A 541 15.66 21.70 16.98
N LEU A 542 14.55 22.23 17.47
CA LEU A 542 14.57 23.31 18.47
C LEU A 542 14.92 22.78 19.87
N SER A 543 14.56 21.53 20.17
CA SER A 543 14.73 20.96 21.51
C SER A 543 16.18 20.61 21.90
N SER A 544 17.12 20.57 20.95
CA SER A 544 18.50 20.16 21.28
C SER A 544 19.16 21.15 22.25
N ALA A 545 19.67 20.60 23.37
CA ALA A 545 20.04 21.31 24.59
C ALA A 545 21.18 22.34 24.45
N ASP A 546 21.84 22.41 23.30
CA ASP A 546 22.97 23.31 23.07
C ASP A 546 22.63 24.48 22.14
N TRP A 547 21.84 25.41 22.68
CA TRP A 547 21.57 26.71 22.05
C TRP A 547 22.83 27.58 21.95
N SER A 548 23.91 27.25 22.66
CA SER A 548 25.10 28.09 22.70
C SER A 548 25.94 28.04 21.42
N ASN A 549 25.70 27.04 20.58
CA ASN A 549 26.35 26.87 19.28
C ASN A 549 25.45 27.23 18.08
N LYS A 550 24.19 27.62 18.30
CA LYS A 550 23.26 27.98 17.21
C LYS A 550 23.28 29.47 16.93
N GLN A 551 23.30 29.82 15.64
CA GLN A 551 23.23 31.21 15.19
C GLN A 551 21.80 31.73 15.32
N LEU A 552 21.56 32.65 16.25
CA LEU A 552 20.27 33.28 16.47
C LEU A 552 20.07 34.46 15.53
N VAL A 553 18.85 34.61 15.03
CA VAL A 553 18.47 35.62 14.04
C VAL A 553 17.13 36.26 14.44
N ILE A 554 17.03 37.58 14.34
CA ILE A 554 15.74 38.27 14.23
C ILE A 554 15.46 38.53 12.75
N ALA A 555 14.39 37.92 12.28
CA ALA A 555 13.87 38.01 10.93
C ALA A 555 12.80 39.11 10.85
N HIS A 556 13.08 40.22 10.17
CA HIS A 556 12.12 41.31 9.97
C HIS A 556 12.22 41.87 8.56
N GLY A 557 11.07 41.99 7.88
CA GLY A 557 11.07 42.38 6.48
C GLY A 557 11.78 41.33 5.62
N ASN A 558 12.72 41.79 4.79
CA ASN A 558 13.67 40.95 4.05
C ASN A 558 15.06 40.89 4.72
N THR A 559 15.18 41.35 5.97
CA THR A 559 16.47 41.47 6.67
C THR A 559 16.59 40.48 7.83
N ASP A 560 17.82 39.99 8.02
CA ASP A 560 18.20 39.05 9.06
C ASP A 560 19.27 39.70 9.95
N THR A 561 18.92 39.98 11.21
CA THR A 561 19.87 40.52 12.20
C THR A 561 20.36 39.38 13.10
N GLU A 562 21.67 39.15 13.13
CA GLU A 562 22.28 38.06 13.93
C GLU A 562 22.65 38.53 15.35
N PHE A 563 22.54 37.62 16.32
CA PHE A 563 22.92 37.89 17.71
C PHE A 563 23.78 36.76 18.28
N LEU A 564 24.82 37.15 19.02
CA LEU A 564 25.65 36.22 19.79
C LEU A 564 25.14 36.13 21.22
N ILE A 565 24.80 34.94 21.69
CA ILE A 565 24.51 34.71 23.12
C ILE A 565 25.82 34.83 23.90
N ARG A 566 25.99 35.90 24.66
CA ARG A 566 27.01 35.92 25.71
C ARG A 566 26.53 35.06 26.87
N LYS A 567 27.17 33.91 27.10
CA LYS A 567 26.97 33.14 28.35
C LYS A 567 27.17 34.09 29.52
N ALA A 568 26.13 34.33 30.32
CA ALA A 568 26.28 35.04 31.57
C ALA A 568 27.26 34.24 32.43
N LYS A 569 28.38 34.85 32.83
CA LYS A 569 29.26 34.26 33.85
C LYS A 569 28.37 33.98 35.06
N LYS A 570 28.27 32.71 35.48
CA LYS A 570 27.65 32.34 36.75
C LYS A 570 28.25 33.26 37.82
N ARG A 571 27.39 34.06 38.47
CA ARG A 571 27.75 34.80 39.66
C ARG A 571 27.84 33.85 40.84
#